data_AF-A0A525CEU4-F1
#
_entry.id   AF-A0A525CEU4-F1
#
_cell.length_a   1.000
_cell.length_b   1.000
_cell.length_c   1.000
_cell.angle_alpha   90.00
_cell.angle_beta   90.00
_cell.angle_gamma   90.00
#
_symmetry.space_group_name_H-M   'P 1'
#
loop_
_entity.id
_entity.type
_entity.pdbx_description
1 polymer ?
#
loop_
_entity_poly.entity_id
_entity_poly.type
_entity_poly.pdbx_seq_one_letter_code
_entity_poly.pdbx_strand_id
1 'polypeptide(L)'
;MWVGALHGGLNLFDPDGTLLGNWGVRPGETHHLVGDETSILKYWVSALLLDSQGRLYIGYDDGGFSIYLPEREHFTHFDGDGIHVLGTVTRFLEDGRGLVWIATRMGLTRFDPATQAMDTYTIHDGLPSASVRSLEMDSAGKLWLGTSAGLVNFDPNRRSFRVYDIRDGLEDNEFLTGSCISSDGTMYFSSSTGITSFNPERFEDNTFAPPVVLTGVSLFNTPVEPGPESILGTTPSLAESIVLNPEMDVVGFEFAALNYLGADKNRYQYRLEGLENEWNEVGSDRRFATYTDLHPEQYVFRVRGSNNDGLWSDKEVSLTVTVLPDWWETSWFKATLVLGLVCATYGGVRLRINILQRQKQRLEHQVAERTEELAQANKKLENLAKVDGLTQVANRRSLDAFLAQEWQRLAREERVLSVILLDIDYFKKFNDMYGHQVGDECLKDVAQAITRVVRRPSDLVARYGGEEFAVIMPETDTEGAKHVAEQIRREVAALKIEHRNSQASDTVSVSLGVATCAPDVDTTPKILVHLADQALYQAKQAGRDRVVVSEE
;
A
#
# COMPACT_ATOMS: atom_id res chain seq x y z
N MET A 1 -48.83 -22.41 -70.93
CA MET A 1 -48.85 -21.87 -69.55
C MET A 1 -48.07 -22.81 -68.65
N TRP A 2 -46.98 -22.32 -68.05
CA TRP A 2 -46.24 -23.06 -67.03
C TRP A 2 -46.94 -22.97 -65.68
N VAL A 3 -47.05 -24.08 -64.97
CA VAL A 3 -47.71 -24.18 -63.67
C VAL A 3 -46.81 -24.98 -62.73
N GLY A 4 -46.31 -24.31 -61.69
CA GLY A 4 -45.66 -24.95 -60.56
C GLY A 4 -46.72 -25.40 -59.55
N ALA A 5 -46.61 -26.63 -59.07
CA ALA A 5 -47.54 -27.17 -58.09
C ALA A 5 -46.85 -27.52 -56.77
N LEU A 6 -47.56 -27.30 -55.66
CA LEU A 6 -47.19 -27.82 -54.34
C LEU A 6 -47.19 -29.36 -54.32
N HIS A 7 -47.90 -30.00 -55.24
CA HIS A 7 -47.87 -31.45 -55.44
C HIS A 7 -47.94 -31.70 -56.95
N GLY A 8 -46.96 -32.43 -57.50
CA GLY A 8 -46.93 -32.80 -58.93
C GLY A 8 -45.92 -32.03 -59.79
N GLY A 9 -45.00 -31.27 -59.18
CA GLY A 9 -43.86 -30.66 -59.85
C GLY A 9 -44.21 -29.56 -60.84
N LEU A 10 -43.47 -29.51 -61.95
CA LEU A 10 -43.62 -28.51 -63.00
C LEU A 10 -44.50 -29.07 -64.13
N ASN A 11 -45.53 -28.30 -64.51
CA ASN A 11 -46.50 -28.68 -65.53
C ASN A 11 -46.56 -27.63 -66.64
N LEU A 12 -46.72 -28.07 -67.89
CA LEU A 12 -46.98 -27.21 -69.04
C LEU A 12 -48.36 -27.53 -69.59
N PHE A 13 -49.22 -26.52 -69.65
CA PHE A 13 -50.56 -26.60 -70.22
C PHE A 13 -50.70 -25.75 -71.48
N ASP A 14 -51.50 -26.20 -72.44
CA ASP A 14 -52.00 -25.35 -73.52
C ASP A 14 -53.10 -24.39 -72.97
N PRO A 15 -53.39 -23.23 -73.60
CA PRO A 15 -54.43 -22.32 -73.12
C PRO A 15 -55.82 -22.93 -73.00
N ASP A 16 -56.10 -24.03 -73.71
CA ASP A 16 -57.36 -24.77 -73.62
C ASP A 16 -57.45 -25.70 -72.38
N GLY A 17 -56.35 -25.83 -71.62
CA GLY A 17 -56.25 -26.67 -70.43
C GLY A 17 -55.64 -28.05 -70.66
N THR A 18 -55.21 -28.39 -71.88
CA THR A 18 -54.56 -29.67 -72.18
C THR A 18 -53.16 -29.74 -71.56
N LEU A 19 -52.86 -30.80 -70.80
CA LEU A 19 -51.51 -31.04 -70.25
C LEU A 19 -50.57 -31.49 -71.38
N LEU A 20 -49.56 -30.67 -71.66
CA LEU A 20 -48.55 -30.91 -72.69
C LEU A 20 -47.29 -31.59 -72.14
N GLY A 21 -46.94 -31.34 -70.88
CA GLY A 21 -45.76 -31.92 -70.25
C GLY A 21 -45.80 -31.84 -68.72
N ASN A 22 -45.21 -32.84 -68.06
CA ASN A 22 -45.03 -32.90 -66.62
C ASN A 22 -43.59 -33.31 -66.32
N TRP A 23 -42.90 -32.48 -65.54
CA TRP A 23 -41.57 -32.71 -65.01
C TRP A 23 -41.67 -32.70 -63.49
N GLY A 24 -42.07 -33.82 -62.92
CA GLY A 24 -42.23 -34.00 -61.48
C GLY A 24 -41.59 -35.29 -60.99
N VAL A 25 -41.05 -35.24 -59.77
CA VAL A 25 -40.56 -36.42 -59.04
C VAL A 25 -41.75 -37.28 -58.60
N ARG A 26 -41.67 -38.61 -58.57
CA ARG A 26 -42.82 -39.39 -58.04
C ARG A 26 -42.88 -39.30 -56.49
N PRO A 27 -44.08 -39.17 -55.89
CA PRO A 27 -44.20 -39.21 -54.43
C PRO A 27 -43.62 -40.52 -53.87
N GLY A 28 -42.59 -40.42 -53.03
CA GLY A 28 -41.88 -41.58 -52.44
C GLY A 28 -40.47 -41.83 -53.00
N GLU A 29 -40.10 -41.21 -54.13
CA GLU A 29 -38.72 -41.16 -54.63
C GLU A 29 -38.01 -39.94 -54.02
N THR A 30 -37.77 -39.94 -52.70
CA THR A 30 -37.09 -38.83 -52.00
C THR A 30 -35.57 -38.77 -52.25
N HIS A 31 -35.07 -39.57 -53.19
CA HIS A 31 -33.66 -39.61 -53.57
C HIS A 31 -33.55 -39.51 -55.09
N HIS A 32 -33.28 -38.32 -55.61
CA HIS A 32 -32.69 -38.23 -56.94
C HIS A 32 -31.22 -38.63 -56.89
N LEU A 33 -30.84 -39.42 -57.89
CA LEU A 33 -29.46 -39.60 -58.30
C LEU A 33 -28.91 -38.24 -58.69
N VAL A 34 -27.91 -37.76 -57.96
CA VAL A 34 -27.15 -36.56 -58.32
C VAL A 34 -26.74 -36.67 -59.80
N GLY A 35 -27.22 -35.76 -60.65
CA GLY A 35 -26.89 -35.72 -62.09
C GLY A 35 -27.99 -36.09 -63.09
N ASP A 36 -29.25 -36.25 -62.67
CA ASP A 36 -30.38 -36.30 -63.64
C ASP A 36 -30.68 -34.89 -64.15
N GLU A 37 -30.41 -34.65 -65.44
CA GLU A 37 -30.60 -33.35 -66.09
C GLU A 37 -31.93 -33.24 -66.85
N THR A 38 -32.82 -34.24 -66.71
CA THR A 38 -34.06 -34.37 -67.50
C THR A 38 -35.34 -34.07 -66.71
N SER A 39 -35.22 -33.85 -65.40
CA SER A 39 -36.34 -33.58 -64.49
C SER A 39 -36.03 -32.41 -63.55
N ILE A 40 -37.05 -31.89 -62.85
CA ILE A 40 -36.84 -30.95 -61.76
C ILE A 40 -36.20 -31.64 -60.55
N LEU A 41 -35.47 -30.86 -59.76
CA LEU A 41 -34.74 -31.33 -58.59
C LEU A 41 -35.66 -31.81 -57.45
N LYS A 42 -36.76 -31.09 -57.20
CA LYS A 42 -37.61 -31.27 -56.02
C LYS A 42 -39.09 -31.21 -56.35
N TYR A 43 -39.90 -31.87 -55.52
CA TYR A 43 -41.33 -32.08 -55.78
C TYR A 43 -42.21 -30.84 -55.59
N TRP A 44 -41.78 -29.88 -54.77
CA TRP A 44 -42.57 -28.71 -54.37
C TRP A 44 -42.06 -27.45 -55.05
N VAL A 45 -42.74 -27.04 -56.12
CA VAL A 45 -42.40 -25.81 -56.85
C VAL A 45 -43.13 -24.63 -56.22
N SER A 46 -42.37 -23.64 -55.75
CA SER A 46 -42.89 -22.48 -55.02
C SER A 46 -42.85 -21.18 -55.82
N ALA A 47 -41.93 -21.07 -56.78
CA ALA A 47 -41.76 -19.86 -57.60
C ALA A 47 -41.29 -20.22 -59.01
N LEU A 48 -41.70 -19.41 -59.99
CA LEU A 48 -41.31 -19.52 -61.40
C LEU A 48 -40.93 -18.15 -61.95
N LEU A 49 -39.94 -18.11 -62.84
CA LEU A 49 -39.63 -16.94 -63.67
C LEU A 49 -39.21 -17.42 -65.07
N LEU A 50 -39.86 -16.88 -66.08
CA LEU A 50 -39.38 -16.96 -67.46
C LEU A 50 -38.60 -15.68 -67.74
N ASP A 51 -37.30 -15.80 -67.95
CA ASP A 51 -36.44 -14.65 -68.19
C ASP A 51 -36.47 -14.18 -69.66
N SER A 52 -35.81 -13.06 -69.92
CA SER A 52 -35.70 -12.44 -71.26
C SER A 52 -34.99 -13.31 -72.29
N GLN A 53 -34.22 -14.32 -71.86
CA GLN A 53 -33.49 -15.26 -72.72
C GLN A 53 -34.26 -16.57 -72.93
N GLY A 54 -35.50 -16.69 -72.42
CA GLY A 54 -36.33 -17.88 -72.55
C GLY A 54 -35.96 -19.03 -71.60
N ARG A 55 -35.15 -18.76 -70.57
CA ARG A 55 -34.79 -19.72 -69.52
C ARG A 55 -35.85 -19.69 -68.43
N LEU A 56 -36.28 -20.87 -67.98
CA LEU A 56 -37.27 -21.00 -66.93
C LEU A 56 -36.60 -21.32 -65.59
N TYR A 57 -36.64 -20.38 -64.66
CA TYR A 57 -36.19 -20.56 -63.28
C TYR A 57 -37.30 -21.18 -62.45
N ILE A 58 -36.93 -22.17 -61.63
CA ILE A 58 -37.84 -23.00 -60.85
C ILE A 58 -37.31 -23.05 -59.43
N GLY A 59 -38.01 -22.41 -58.51
CA GLY A 59 -37.66 -22.35 -57.09
C GLY A 59 -38.44 -23.37 -56.28
N TYR A 60 -37.85 -23.82 -55.18
CA TYR A 60 -38.41 -24.87 -54.35
C TYR A 60 -38.73 -24.42 -52.92
N ASP A 61 -39.66 -25.15 -52.28
CA ASP A 61 -40.16 -24.83 -50.94
C ASP A 61 -39.15 -25.09 -49.81
N ASP A 62 -38.22 -26.02 -50.01
CA ASP A 62 -37.17 -26.38 -49.06
C ASP A 62 -35.79 -25.79 -49.44
N GLY A 63 -35.76 -24.89 -50.44
CA GLY A 63 -34.57 -24.17 -50.89
C GLY A 63 -33.92 -24.75 -52.14
N GLY A 64 -32.96 -23.98 -52.68
CA GLY A 64 -32.39 -24.22 -54.00
C GLY A 64 -33.33 -23.84 -55.15
N PHE A 65 -32.80 -23.93 -56.38
CA PHE A 65 -33.56 -23.69 -57.59
C PHE A 65 -32.97 -24.46 -58.78
N SER A 66 -33.72 -24.54 -59.87
CA SER A 66 -33.25 -25.09 -61.14
C SER A 66 -33.51 -24.12 -62.28
N ILE A 67 -32.70 -24.24 -63.33
CA ILE A 67 -32.89 -23.52 -64.59
C ILE A 67 -33.20 -24.55 -65.67
N TYR A 68 -34.34 -24.39 -66.33
CA TYR A 68 -34.75 -25.20 -67.46
C TYR A 68 -34.52 -24.44 -68.77
N LEU A 69 -33.88 -25.11 -69.72
CA LEU A 69 -33.65 -24.63 -71.09
C LEU A 69 -34.61 -25.36 -72.05
N PRO A 70 -35.74 -24.74 -72.46
CA PRO A 70 -36.75 -25.42 -73.27
C PRO A 70 -36.23 -25.99 -74.59
N GLU A 71 -35.29 -25.28 -75.24
CA GLU A 71 -34.71 -25.72 -76.51
C GLU A 71 -33.88 -27.01 -76.42
N ARG A 72 -33.36 -27.32 -75.22
CA ARG A 72 -32.46 -28.46 -74.98
C ARG A 72 -33.09 -29.53 -74.10
N GLU A 73 -34.32 -29.29 -73.61
CA GLU A 73 -34.98 -30.10 -72.60
C GLU A 73 -34.08 -30.46 -71.41
N HIS A 74 -33.25 -29.50 -70.98
CA HIS A 74 -32.17 -29.72 -70.02
C HIS A 74 -32.36 -28.85 -68.78
N PHE A 75 -32.13 -29.45 -67.61
CA PHE A 75 -32.17 -28.80 -66.31
C PHE A 75 -30.76 -28.67 -65.73
N THR A 76 -30.46 -27.48 -65.21
CA THR A 76 -29.30 -27.23 -64.35
C THR A 76 -29.76 -26.96 -62.94
N HIS A 77 -29.26 -27.73 -61.98
CA HIS A 77 -29.69 -27.68 -60.58
C HIS A 77 -28.71 -26.91 -59.71
N PHE A 78 -29.24 -26.08 -58.82
CA PHE A 78 -28.49 -25.30 -57.85
C PHE A 78 -28.97 -25.65 -56.43
N ASP A 79 -28.41 -26.73 -55.88
CA ASP A 79 -28.65 -27.25 -54.52
C ASP A 79 -27.37 -27.94 -53.99
N GLY A 80 -27.04 -27.75 -52.71
CA GLY A 80 -25.88 -28.40 -52.07
C GLY A 80 -24.92 -27.48 -51.29
N ASP A 81 -23.90 -28.10 -50.68
CA ASP A 81 -22.87 -27.43 -49.87
C ASP A 81 -22.06 -26.44 -50.72
N GLY A 82 -22.26 -25.14 -50.45
CA GLY A 82 -21.63 -24.02 -51.18
C GLY A 82 -22.62 -23.12 -51.93
N ILE A 83 -23.91 -23.50 -52.02
CA ILE A 83 -24.97 -22.70 -52.63
C ILE A 83 -25.79 -22.03 -51.52
N HIS A 84 -25.85 -20.69 -51.55
CA HIS A 84 -26.39 -19.88 -50.45
C HIS A 84 -27.91 -19.58 -50.56
N VAL A 85 -28.65 -20.24 -51.45
CA VAL A 85 -30.11 -20.08 -51.59
C VAL A 85 -30.82 -21.01 -50.60
N LEU A 86 -30.83 -20.59 -49.33
CA LEU A 86 -31.40 -21.35 -48.23
C LEU A 86 -32.88 -21.03 -48.00
N GLY A 87 -33.66 -22.07 -47.67
CA GLY A 87 -35.08 -21.96 -47.37
C GLY A 87 -35.95 -21.66 -48.61
N THR A 88 -37.27 -21.68 -48.41
CA THR A 88 -38.28 -21.50 -49.47
C THR A 88 -37.96 -20.35 -50.40
N VAL A 89 -37.83 -20.62 -51.70
CA VAL A 89 -37.77 -19.57 -52.71
C VAL A 89 -39.16 -18.98 -52.88
N THR A 90 -39.31 -17.71 -52.56
CA THR A 90 -40.62 -17.03 -52.57
C THR A 90 -40.87 -16.29 -53.87
N ARG A 91 -39.82 -15.74 -54.49
CA ARG A 91 -39.95 -14.97 -55.73
C ARG A 91 -38.62 -14.87 -56.48
N PHE A 92 -38.71 -14.82 -57.80
CA PHE A 92 -37.61 -14.43 -58.68
C PHE A 92 -37.91 -13.11 -59.37
N LEU A 93 -36.87 -12.34 -59.66
CA LEU A 93 -36.98 -11.10 -60.44
C LEU A 93 -35.71 -10.90 -61.30
N GLU A 94 -35.88 -10.75 -62.60
CA GLU A 94 -34.79 -10.40 -63.53
C GLU A 94 -34.56 -8.89 -63.52
N ASP A 95 -33.31 -8.45 -63.39
CA ASP A 95 -32.91 -7.05 -63.54
C ASP A 95 -32.68 -6.67 -65.01
N GLY A 96 -32.63 -5.37 -65.31
CA GLY A 96 -32.38 -4.89 -66.68
C GLY A 96 -31.02 -5.26 -67.28
N ARG A 97 -30.13 -5.92 -66.52
CA ARG A 97 -28.82 -6.43 -66.96
C ARG A 97 -28.83 -7.96 -67.12
N GLY A 98 -29.96 -8.63 -66.90
CA GLY A 98 -30.10 -10.08 -66.97
C GLY A 98 -29.59 -10.83 -65.71
N LEU A 99 -29.33 -10.13 -64.61
CA LEU A 99 -29.08 -10.75 -63.30
C LEU A 99 -30.42 -11.15 -62.68
N VAL A 100 -30.42 -12.25 -61.93
CA VAL A 100 -31.64 -12.75 -61.28
C VAL A 100 -31.54 -12.56 -59.78
N TRP A 101 -32.53 -11.88 -59.22
CA TRP A 101 -32.73 -11.76 -57.79
C TRP A 101 -33.66 -12.86 -57.31
N ILE A 102 -33.23 -13.56 -56.26
CA ILE A 102 -33.90 -14.71 -55.68
C ILE A 102 -34.26 -14.36 -54.24
N ALA A 103 -35.53 -14.06 -54.00
CA ALA A 103 -36.07 -13.87 -52.66
C ALA A 103 -36.34 -15.24 -52.01
N THR A 104 -35.90 -15.39 -50.76
CA THR A 104 -36.11 -16.60 -49.99
C THR A 104 -36.60 -16.29 -48.58
N ARG A 105 -37.09 -17.30 -47.87
CA ARG A 105 -37.40 -17.18 -46.44
C ARG A 105 -36.17 -17.01 -45.53
N MET A 106 -34.95 -17.09 -46.07
CA MET A 106 -33.71 -16.92 -45.29
C MET A 106 -32.76 -15.84 -45.83
N GLY A 107 -33.19 -15.03 -46.80
CA GLY A 107 -32.44 -13.90 -47.31
C GLY A 107 -32.77 -13.58 -48.76
N LEU A 108 -31.95 -12.70 -49.33
CA LEU A 108 -32.02 -12.30 -50.73
C LEU A 108 -30.72 -12.70 -51.43
N THR A 109 -30.80 -13.41 -52.55
CA THR A 109 -29.61 -13.80 -53.32
C THR A 109 -29.63 -13.15 -54.70
N ARG A 110 -28.51 -12.56 -55.11
CA ARG A 110 -28.26 -12.12 -56.49
C ARG A 110 -27.50 -13.22 -57.22
N PHE A 111 -28.01 -13.64 -58.36
CA PHE A 111 -27.44 -14.67 -59.21
C PHE A 111 -27.07 -14.10 -60.58
N ASP A 112 -25.81 -14.29 -60.97
CA ASP A 112 -25.34 -14.02 -62.32
C ASP A 112 -25.40 -15.32 -63.14
N PRO A 113 -26.31 -15.44 -64.12
CA PRO A 113 -26.44 -16.68 -64.87
C PRO A 113 -25.30 -16.92 -65.88
N ALA A 114 -24.49 -15.91 -66.21
CA ALA A 114 -23.35 -16.07 -67.11
C ALA A 114 -22.13 -16.67 -66.40
N THR A 115 -21.89 -16.25 -65.15
CA THR A 115 -20.76 -16.69 -64.33
C THR A 115 -21.12 -17.72 -63.26
N GLN A 116 -22.41 -17.92 -63.01
CA GLN A 116 -22.98 -18.68 -61.89
C GLN A 116 -22.58 -18.14 -60.51
N ALA A 117 -22.09 -16.90 -60.44
CA ALA A 117 -21.75 -16.25 -59.17
C ALA A 117 -23.02 -15.92 -58.38
N MET A 118 -22.93 -16.08 -57.06
CA MET A 118 -24.01 -15.77 -56.12
C MET A 118 -23.52 -14.83 -55.02
N ASP A 119 -24.28 -13.76 -54.76
CA ASP A 119 -24.10 -12.88 -53.61
C ASP A 119 -25.38 -12.90 -52.76
N THR A 120 -25.28 -13.39 -51.52
CA THR A 120 -26.42 -13.52 -50.61
C THR A 120 -26.37 -12.46 -49.51
N TYR A 121 -27.52 -11.86 -49.25
CA TYR A 121 -27.75 -10.85 -48.23
C TYR A 121 -28.65 -11.42 -47.15
N THR A 122 -28.12 -11.47 -45.93
CA THR A 122 -28.78 -12.01 -44.73
C THR A 122 -28.91 -10.96 -43.64
N ILE A 123 -29.47 -11.34 -42.49
CA ILE A 123 -29.52 -10.47 -41.30
C ILE A 123 -28.13 -10.02 -40.84
N HIS A 124 -27.09 -10.81 -41.10
CA HIS A 124 -25.72 -10.47 -40.76
C HIS A 124 -25.13 -9.37 -41.67
N ASP A 125 -25.71 -9.20 -42.85
CA ASP A 125 -25.31 -8.18 -43.83
C ASP A 125 -26.13 -6.89 -43.70
N GLY A 126 -27.04 -6.81 -42.70
CA GLY A 126 -27.89 -5.66 -42.44
C GLY A 126 -29.33 -5.79 -42.95
N LEU A 127 -29.73 -6.95 -43.49
CA LEU A 127 -31.13 -7.19 -43.85
C LEU A 127 -31.99 -7.25 -42.57
N PRO A 128 -33.09 -6.47 -42.45
CA PRO A 128 -33.86 -6.39 -41.20
C PRO A 128 -34.57 -7.68 -40.80
N SER A 129 -34.96 -8.50 -41.79
CA SER A 129 -35.55 -9.82 -41.60
C SER A 129 -35.08 -10.77 -42.68
N ALA A 130 -34.75 -12.00 -42.29
CA ALA A 130 -34.37 -13.04 -43.22
C ALA A 130 -35.52 -13.45 -44.15
N SER A 131 -36.77 -13.26 -43.76
CA SER A 131 -37.93 -13.71 -44.54
C SER A 131 -38.32 -12.67 -45.59
N VAL A 132 -37.78 -12.79 -46.80
CA VAL A 132 -38.19 -12.00 -47.97
C VAL A 132 -39.30 -12.73 -48.70
N ARG A 133 -40.49 -12.14 -48.79
CA ARG A 133 -41.70 -12.80 -49.29
C ARG A 133 -42.18 -12.25 -50.62
N SER A 134 -41.98 -10.96 -50.84
CA SER A 134 -42.29 -10.28 -52.10
C SER A 134 -41.12 -9.39 -52.51
N LEU A 135 -41.00 -9.14 -53.80
CA LEU A 135 -39.85 -8.50 -54.43
C LEU A 135 -40.30 -7.76 -55.67
N GLU A 136 -39.96 -6.48 -55.74
CA GLU A 136 -40.15 -5.60 -56.90
C GLU A 136 -38.91 -4.73 -57.11
N MET A 137 -38.73 -4.18 -58.31
CA MET A 137 -37.64 -3.29 -58.66
C MET A 137 -38.16 -1.97 -59.19
N ASP A 138 -37.63 -0.86 -58.70
CA ASP A 138 -37.99 0.47 -59.21
C ASP A 138 -37.20 0.85 -60.48
N SER A 139 -37.60 1.95 -61.11
CA SER A 139 -36.96 2.51 -62.31
C SER A 139 -35.50 2.92 -62.08
N ALA A 140 -35.09 3.13 -60.83
CA ALA A 140 -33.72 3.44 -60.43
C ALA A 140 -32.86 2.19 -60.16
N GLY A 141 -33.43 0.99 -60.28
CA GLY A 141 -32.76 -0.29 -60.04
C GLY A 141 -32.58 -0.64 -58.56
N LYS A 142 -33.30 0.03 -57.65
CA LYS A 142 -33.38 -0.39 -56.25
C LYS A 142 -34.47 -1.45 -56.10
N LEU A 143 -34.27 -2.33 -55.12
CA LEU A 143 -35.22 -3.39 -54.81
C LEU A 143 -36.13 -2.95 -53.67
N TRP A 144 -37.40 -3.32 -53.78
CA TRP A 144 -38.40 -3.18 -52.73
C TRP A 144 -38.80 -4.58 -52.28
N LEU A 145 -38.54 -4.87 -51.00
CA LEU A 145 -38.70 -6.18 -50.40
C LEU A 145 -39.85 -6.14 -49.39
N GLY A 146 -40.88 -6.94 -49.60
CA GLY A 146 -41.86 -7.20 -48.55
C GLY A 146 -41.32 -8.29 -47.63
N THR A 147 -41.08 -7.94 -46.36
CA THR A 147 -40.51 -8.85 -45.36
C THR A 147 -41.48 -9.14 -44.22
N SER A 148 -41.09 -10.02 -43.30
CA SER A 148 -41.85 -10.23 -42.05
C SER A 148 -41.65 -9.12 -41.00
N ALA A 149 -40.83 -8.10 -41.27
CA ALA A 149 -40.49 -7.03 -40.34
C ALA A 149 -40.51 -5.64 -41.01
N GLY A 150 -41.40 -5.45 -41.97
CA GLY A 150 -41.60 -4.20 -42.69
C GLY A 150 -41.27 -4.30 -44.19
N LEU A 151 -41.41 -3.17 -44.86
CA LEU A 151 -41.04 -2.97 -46.25
C LEU A 151 -39.60 -2.45 -46.31
N VAL A 152 -38.76 -3.06 -47.13
CA VAL A 152 -37.34 -2.71 -47.19
C VAL A 152 -36.98 -2.18 -48.58
N ASN A 153 -36.44 -0.97 -48.65
CA ASN A 153 -35.77 -0.47 -49.84
C ASN A 153 -34.29 -0.85 -49.77
N PHE A 154 -33.82 -1.59 -50.76
CA PHE A 154 -32.43 -2.03 -50.87
C PHE A 154 -31.76 -1.42 -52.09
N ASP A 155 -30.66 -0.71 -51.86
CA ASP A 155 -29.79 -0.19 -52.92
C ASP A 155 -28.63 -1.18 -53.14
N PRO A 156 -28.63 -1.96 -54.24
CA PRO A 156 -27.59 -2.95 -54.48
C PRO A 156 -26.22 -2.35 -54.80
N ASN A 157 -26.14 -1.08 -55.21
CA ASN A 157 -24.87 -0.40 -55.49
C ASN A 157 -24.20 0.09 -54.20
N ARG A 158 -25.00 0.60 -53.25
CA ARG A 158 -24.53 1.07 -51.94
C ARG A 158 -24.48 -0.02 -50.88
N ARG A 159 -25.11 -1.16 -51.14
CA ARG A 159 -25.33 -2.25 -50.17
C ARG A 159 -25.98 -1.74 -48.88
N SER A 160 -26.99 -0.88 -49.03
CA SER A 160 -27.68 -0.25 -47.91
C SER A 160 -29.16 -0.61 -47.90
N PHE A 161 -29.68 -0.88 -46.71
CA PHE A 161 -31.09 -1.17 -46.46
C PHE A 161 -31.76 0.00 -45.75
N ARG A 162 -32.94 0.38 -46.20
CA ARG A 162 -33.83 1.30 -45.50
C ARG A 162 -35.15 0.61 -45.19
N VAL A 163 -35.56 0.69 -43.93
CA VAL A 163 -36.72 -0.02 -43.42
C VAL A 163 -37.88 0.94 -43.20
N TYR A 164 -39.02 0.58 -43.76
CA TYR A 164 -40.30 1.20 -43.50
C TYR A 164 -41.16 0.23 -42.69
N ASP A 165 -41.75 0.73 -41.62
CA ASP A 165 -42.60 -0.01 -40.68
C ASP A 165 -43.86 0.80 -40.36
N ILE A 166 -44.71 0.31 -39.46
CA ILE A 166 -45.96 0.98 -39.06
C ILE A 166 -45.78 2.44 -38.61
N ARG A 167 -44.59 2.83 -38.14
CA ARG A 167 -44.27 4.19 -37.71
C ARG A 167 -44.07 5.16 -38.88
N ASP A 168 -43.80 4.64 -40.08
CA ASP A 168 -43.76 5.44 -41.33
C ASP A 168 -45.12 5.49 -42.04
N GLY A 169 -46.18 4.96 -41.40
CA GLY A 169 -47.53 4.95 -41.95
C GLY A 169 -47.90 3.66 -42.69
N LEU A 170 -47.11 2.58 -42.57
CA LEU A 170 -47.55 1.26 -43.03
C LEU A 170 -48.70 0.73 -42.17
N GLU A 171 -49.62 -0.03 -42.77
CA GLU A 171 -50.74 -0.64 -42.04
C GLU A 171 -50.31 -1.85 -41.21
N ASP A 172 -49.25 -2.54 -41.62
CA ASP A 172 -48.71 -3.75 -40.98
C ASP A 172 -47.23 -3.91 -41.36
N ASN A 173 -46.46 -4.56 -40.49
CA ASN A 173 -45.07 -4.93 -40.73
C ASN A 173 -44.94 -6.29 -41.42
N GLU A 174 -45.97 -7.13 -41.34
CA GLU A 174 -45.91 -8.47 -41.93
C GLU A 174 -46.42 -8.48 -43.38
N PHE A 175 -45.49 -8.45 -44.33
CA PHE A 175 -45.80 -8.58 -45.76
C PHE A 175 -45.94 -10.04 -46.18
N LEU A 176 -46.72 -10.25 -47.23
CA LEU A 176 -47.00 -11.55 -47.85
C LEU A 176 -46.34 -11.62 -49.25
N THR A 177 -46.64 -12.69 -49.99
CA THR A 177 -46.02 -12.97 -51.30
C THR A 177 -46.58 -12.15 -52.46
N GLY A 178 -47.70 -11.44 -52.24
CA GLY A 178 -48.32 -10.61 -53.27
C GLY A 178 -47.61 -9.28 -53.43
N SER A 179 -47.03 -9.05 -54.59
CA SER A 179 -46.60 -7.72 -55.02
C SER A 179 -46.75 -7.55 -56.53
N CYS A 180 -46.94 -6.31 -56.96
CA CYS A 180 -46.90 -5.91 -58.36
C CYS A 180 -46.55 -4.44 -58.52
N ILE A 181 -46.15 -4.07 -59.75
CA ILE A 181 -45.92 -2.70 -60.18
C ILE A 181 -46.96 -2.35 -61.25
N SER A 182 -47.63 -1.23 -61.08
CA SER A 182 -48.55 -0.64 -62.07
C SER A 182 -47.77 0.10 -63.17
N SER A 183 -48.41 0.34 -64.32
CA SER A 183 -47.80 1.05 -65.46
C SER A 183 -47.34 2.47 -65.16
N ASP A 184 -47.87 3.09 -64.11
CA ASP A 184 -47.49 4.43 -63.62
C ASP A 184 -46.34 4.40 -62.60
N GLY A 185 -45.74 3.23 -62.36
CA GLY A 185 -44.67 3.02 -61.39
C GLY A 185 -45.14 2.86 -59.94
N THR A 186 -46.45 2.89 -59.68
CA THR A 186 -46.99 2.61 -58.34
C THR A 186 -46.78 1.15 -57.98
N MET A 187 -46.17 0.89 -56.83
CA MET A 187 -45.94 -0.44 -56.30
C MET A 187 -47.04 -0.82 -55.32
N TYR A 188 -47.43 -2.08 -55.34
CA TYR A 188 -48.40 -2.68 -54.42
C TYR A 188 -47.75 -3.86 -53.71
N PHE A 189 -47.89 -3.91 -52.40
CA PHE A 189 -47.42 -5.01 -51.55
C PHE A 189 -48.54 -5.43 -50.62
N SER A 190 -48.85 -6.73 -50.56
CA SER A 190 -49.88 -7.26 -49.67
C SER A 190 -49.33 -7.55 -48.28
N SER A 191 -50.15 -7.30 -47.27
CA SER A 191 -49.91 -7.64 -45.86
C SER A 191 -51.02 -8.54 -45.33
N SER A 192 -50.95 -8.91 -44.05
CA SER A 192 -52.02 -9.67 -43.39
C SER A 192 -53.31 -8.83 -43.22
N THR A 193 -53.18 -7.51 -43.20
CA THR A 193 -54.28 -6.56 -42.93
C THR A 193 -54.82 -5.87 -44.18
N GLY A 194 -54.08 -5.87 -45.30
CA GLY A 194 -54.47 -5.11 -46.48
C GLY A 194 -53.43 -5.09 -47.59
N ILE A 195 -53.42 -3.98 -48.34
CA ILE A 195 -52.47 -3.74 -49.43
C ILE A 195 -51.90 -2.34 -49.23
N THR A 196 -50.57 -2.26 -49.10
CA THR A 196 -49.85 -0.99 -49.12
C THR A 196 -49.54 -0.61 -50.56
N SER A 197 -49.81 0.64 -50.93
CA SER A 197 -49.44 1.19 -52.22
C SER A 197 -48.64 2.48 -52.10
N PHE A 198 -47.57 2.61 -52.87
CA PHE A 198 -46.74 3.83 -52.89
C PHE A 198 -46.02 3.95 -54.24
N ASN A 199 -45.57 5.16 -54.57
CA ASN A 199 -44.73 5.40 -55.75
C ASN A 199 -43.31 5.76 -55.29
N PRO A 200 -42.28 4.96 -55.63
CA PRO A 200 -40.93 5.17 -55.14
C PRO A 200 -40.30 6.47 -55.62
N GLU A 201 -40.70 6.99 -56.80
CA GLU A 201 -40.18 8.25 -57.35
C GLU A 201 -40.73 9.47 -56.63
N ARG A 202 -41.77 9.31 -55.80
CA ARG A 202 -42.40 10.39 -55.03
C ARG A 202 -41.99 10.41 -53.56
N PHE A 203 -41.10 9.53 -53.13
CA PHE A 203 -40.53 9.62 -51.78
C PHE A 203 -39.56 10.79 -51.70
N GLU A 204 -39.80 11.68 -50.74
CA GLU A 204 -38.87 12.73 -50.37
C GLU A 204 -38.18 12.34 -49.06
N ASP A 205 -36.85 12.36 -49.06
CA ASP A 205 -36.07 12.18 -47.85
C ASP A 205 -36.24 13.40 -46.93
N ASN A 206 -36.34 13.15 -45.63
CA ASN A 206 -36.30 14.21 -44.64
C ASN A 206 -34.90 14.82 -44.60
N THR A 207 -34.75 15.99 -45.22
CA THR A 207 -33.49 16.76 -45.27
C THR A 207 -33.36 17.74 -44.10
N PHE A 208 -34.30 17.75 -43.15
CA PHE A 208 -34.25 18.63 -41.99
C PHE A 208 -33.32 18.04 -40.92
N ALA A 209 -32.17 18.66 -40.71
CA ALA A 209 -31.27 18.38 -39.59
C ALA A 209 -31.85 18.99 -38.30
N PRO A 210 -32.29 18.19 -37.31
CA PRO A 210 -33.04 18.74 -36.20
C PRO A 210 -32.15 19.43 -35.18
N PRO A 211 -32.57 20.58 -34.62
CA PRO A 211 -31.91 21.10 -33.43
C PRO A 211 -32.14 20.15 -32.26
N VAL A 212 -31.10 19.93 -31.47
CA VAL A 212 -31.13 19.12 -30.26
C VAL A 212 -31.15 20.05 -29.07
N VAL A 213 -31.88 19.68 -28.02
CA VAL A 213 -31.95 20.44 -26.78
C VAL A 213 -31.84 19.50 -25.58
N LEU A 214 -31.23 19.99 -24.50
CA LEU A 214 -31.39 19.39 -23.19
C LEU A 214 -32.78 19.75 -22.65
N THR A 215 -33.56 18.75 -22.28
CA THR A 215 -34.91 18.92 -21.74
C THR A 215 -34.93 18.86 -20.21
N GLY A 216 -33.94 18.20 -19.61
CA GLY A 216 -33.88 18.00 -18.17
C GLY A 216 -32.49 17.59 -17.69
N VAL A 217 -32.22 17.90 -16.42
CA VAL A 217 -31.13 17.31 -15.66
C VAL A 217 -31.75 16.71 -14.40
N SER A 218 -31.33 15.51 -14.03
CA SER A 218 -31.78 14.85 -12.81
C SER A 218 -30.60 14.53 -11.90
N LEU A 219 -30.84 14.60 -10.59
CA LEU A 219 -29.93 14.11 -9.56
C LEU A 219 -30.64 12.97 -8.85
N PHE A 220 -29.99 11.82 -8.70
CA PHE A 220 -30.60 10.64 -8.05
C PHE A 220 -31.97 10.25 -8.65
N ASN A 221 -32.09 10.30 -9.98
CA ASN A 221 -33.36 10.11 -10.71
C ASN A 221 -34.49 11.08 -10.33
N THR A 222 -34.18 12.19 -9.66
CA THR A 222 -35.12 13.26 -9.35
C THR A 222 -34.83 14.46 -10.24
N PRO A 223 -35.79 14.93 -11.05
CA PRO A 223 -35.60 16.11 -11.90
C PRO A 223 -35.19 17.33 -11.08
N VAL A 224 -34.23 18.09 -11.59
CA VAL A 224 -33.78 19.35 -11.02
C VAL A 224 -34.59 20.50 -11.63
N GLU A 225 -35.29 21.24 -10.77
CA GLU A 225 -36.07 22.39 -11.22
C GLU A 225 -35.17 23.57 -11.65
N PRO A 226 -35.51 24.26 -12.75
CA PRO A 226 -34.82 25.48 -13.16
C PRO A 226 -35.00 26.61 -12.14
N GLY A 227 -33.92 27.35 -11.85
CA GLY A 227 -34.03 28.56 -11.04
C GLY A 227 -32.67 29.14 -10.62
N PRO A 228 -32.63 30.40 -10.14
CA PRO A 228 -31.37 31.08 -9.81
C PRO A 228 -30.57 30.39 -8.69
N GLU A 229 -31.25 29.69 -7.77
CA GLU A 229 -30.63 28.94 -6.67
C GLU A 229 -30.41 27.46 -7.00
N SER A 230 -30.89 27.00 -8.15
CA SER A 230 -30.69 25.63 -8.63
C SER A 230 -29.29 25.47 -9.23
N ILE A 231 -28.77 24.23 -9.22
CA ILE A 231 -27.49 23.91 -9.88
C ILE A 231 -27.50 24.23 -11.38
N LEU A 232 -28.68 24.34 -11.98
CA LEU A 232 -28.87 24.73 -13.38
C LEU A 232 -28.79 26.24 -13.60
N GLY A 233 -29.16 27.06 -12.62
CA GLY A 233 -29.30 28.53 -12.75
C GLY A 233 -30.40 29.04 -13.69
N THR A 234 -30.73 28.27 -14.73
CA THR A 234 -31.64 28.59 -15.84
C THR A 234 -32.33 27.32 -16.37
N THR A 235 -33.07 27.40 -17.48
CA THR A 235 -33.67 26.22 -18.13
C THR A 235 -32.59 25.30 -18.71
N PRO A 236 -32.76 23.96 -18.69
CA PRO A 236 -31.76 23.01 -19.19
C PRO A 236 -31.25 23.29 -20.61
N SER A 237 -32.13 23.79 -21.49
CA SER A 237 -31.80 24.15 -22.87
C SER A 237 -30.87 25.35 -23.03
N LEU A 238 -30.74 26.19 -22.00
CA LEU A 238 -29.90 27.39 -21.96
C LEU A 238 -28.72 27.25 -20.98
N ALA A 239 -28.65 26.15 -20.23
CA ALA A 239 -27.59 25.94 -19.26
C ALA A 239 -26.26 25.66 -19.99
N GLU A 240 -25.22 26.41 -19.65
CA GLU A 240 -23.86 26.22 -20.20
C GLU A 240 -22.99 25.35 -19.29
N SER A 241 -23.26 25.38 -17.98
CA SER A 241 -22.52 24.62 -16.98
C SER A 241 -23.36 24.26 -15.76
N ILE A 242 -23.03 23.14 -15.13
CA ILE A 242 -23.51 22.74 -13.80
C ILE A 242 -22.32 22.42 -12.90
N VAL A 243 -22.49 22.64 -11.59
CA VAL A 243 -21.51 22.30 -10.56
C VAL A 243 -22.12 21.25 -9.65
N LEU A 244 -21.45 20.11 -9.53
CA LEU A 244 -21.86 18.99 -8.69
C LEU A 244 -21.04 19.00 -7.40
N ASN A 245 -21.75 18.96 -6.27
CA ASN A 245 -21.13 18.75 -4.96
C ASN A 245 -20.73 17.27 -4.79
N PRO A 246 -19.80 16.94 -3.89
CA PRO A 246 -19.37 15.55 -3.68
C PRO A 246 -20.50 14.58 -3.28
N GLU A 247 -21.56 15.11 -2.65
CA GLU A 247 -22.76 14.34 -2.30
C GLU A 247 -23.66 14.02 -3.50
N MET A 248 -23.38 14.56 -4.69
CA MET A 248 -24.18 14.40 -5.92
C MET A 248 -23.48 13.44 -6.88
N ASP A 249 -23.44 12.15 -6.51
CA ASP A 249 -22.71 11.11 -7.24
C ASP A 249 -23.48 10.53 -8.44
N VAL A 250 -24.79 10.81 -8.59
CA VAL A 250 -25.60 10.38 -9.74
C VAL A 250 -26.21 11.58 -10.47
N VAL A 251 -25.82 11.77 -11.73
CA VAL A 251 -26.36 12.81 -12.62
C VAL A 251 -26.96 12.20 -13.88
N GLY A 252 -28.17 12.63 -14.23
CA GLY A 252 -28.87 12.27 -15.46
C GLY A 252 -29.08 13.47 -16.37
N PHE A 253 -28.96 13.26 -17.68
CA PHE A 253 -29.22 14.23 -18.72
C PHE A 253 -30.34 13.72 -19.61
N GLU A 254 -31.38 14.53 -19.80
CA GLU A 254 -32.47 14.25 -20.72
C GLU A 254 -32.37 15.19 -21.93
N PHE A 255 -32.64 14.65 -23.12
CA PHE A 255 -32.46 15.36 -24.38
C PHE A 255 -33.53 15.01 -25.40
N ALA A 256 -33.78 15.93 -26.33
CA ALA A 256 -34.72 15.73 -27.43
C ALA A 256 -34.22 16.38 -28.72
N ALA A 257 -34.45 15.70 -29.84
CA ALA A 257 -34.28 16.23 -31.18
C ALA A 257 -35.62 16.80 -31.62
N LEU A 258 -35.65 18.06 -32.04
CA LEU A 258 -36.87 18.76 -32.43
C LEU A 258 -37.28 18.42 -33.88
N ASN A 259 -37.37 17.12 -34.17
CA ASN A 259 -37.98 16.56 -35.39
C ASN A 259 -39.29 15.87 -35.00
N TYR A 260 -40.41 16.42 -35.46
CA TYR A 260 -41.75 15.89 -35.17
C TYR A 260 -42.19 14.84 -36.19
N LEU A 261 -41.61 14.82 -37.39
CA LEU A 261 -41.89 13.81 -38.40
C LEU A 261 -41.18 12.50 -38.03
N GLY A 262 -41.91 11.44 -37.72
CA GLY A 262 -41.32 10.17 -37.30
C GLY A 262 -40.44 10.30 -36.04
N ALA A 263 -40.89 11.06 -35.04
CA ALA A 263 -40.09 11.38 -33.85
C ALA A 263 -39.63 10.15 -33.05
N ASP A 264 -40.35 9.03 -33.17
CA ASP A 264 -40.05 7.72 -32.60
C ASP A 264 -38.95 6.94 -33.35
N LYS A 265 -38.49 7.46 -34.49
CA LYS A 265 -37.31 6.98 -35.24
C LYS A 265 -36.09 7.88 -35.13
N ASN A 266 -36.16 8.98 -34.40
CA ASN A 266 -34.98 9.78 -34.11
C ASN A 266 -33.93 8.92 -33.36
N ARG A 267 -32.65 9.13 -33.68
CA ARG A 267 -31.53 8.53 -32.95
C ARG A 267 -30.78 9.62 -32.21
N TYR A 268 -30.08 9.24 -31.17
CA TYR A 268 -29.28 10.14 -30.35
C TYR A 268 -27.90 9.56 -30.19
N GLN A 269 -26.91 10.43 -30.22
CA GLN A 269 -25.55 10.11 -29.84
C GLN A 269 -25.13 11.04 -28.72
N TYR A 270 -24.63 10.46 -27.63
CA TYR A 270 -24.13 11.23 -26.49
C TYR A 270 -22.79 10.69 -26.00
N ARG A 271 -22.05 11.57 -25.33
CA ARG A 271 -20.83 11.22 -24.61
C ARG A 271 -20.50 12.20 -23.50
N LEU A 272 -19.78 11.77 -22.49
CA LEU A 272 -19.17 12.62 -21.47
C LEU A 272 -17.66 12.72 -21.69
N GLU A 273 -17.23 13.80 -22.33
CA GLU A 273 -15.80 14.05 -22.54
C GLU A 273 -15.09 14.20 -21.19
N GLY A 274 -13.95 13.51 -21.05
CA GLY A 274 -13.24 13.33 -19.78
C GLY A 274 -13.44 11.95 -19.16
N LEU A 275 -14.56 11.28 -19.46
CA LEU A 275 -14.82 9.90 -19.04
C LEU A 275 -14.72 8.91 -20.21
N GLU A 276 -15.27 9.26 -21.37
CA GLU A 276 -15.36 8.39 -22.54
C GLU A 276 -14.95 9.11 -23.84
N ASN A 277 -14.41 8.35 -24.80
CA ASN A 277 -13.92 8.87 -26.09
C ASN A 277 -14.88 8.59 -27.26
N GLU A 278 -15.61 7.47 -27.21
CA GLU A 278 -16.54 7.03 -28.25
C GLU A 278 -17.96 7.57 -28.00
N TRP A 279 -18.79 7.61 -29.05
CA TRP A 279 -20.18 8.02 -28.93
C TRP A 279 -21.05 6.83 -28.55
N ASN A 280 -21.88 6.99 -27.53
CA ASN A 280 -22.97 6.06 -27.25
C ASN A 280 -24.16 6.40 -28.12
N GLU A 281 -24.71 5.41 -28.82
CA GLU A 281 -25.86 5.59 -29.69
C GLU A 281 -27.11 4.92 -29.12
N VAL A 282 -28.23 5.63 -29.12
CA VAL A 282 -29.52 5.18 -28.61
C VAL A 282 -30.67 5.64 -29.50
N GLY A 283 -31.80 4.93 -29.45
CA GLY A 283 -33.03 5.30 -30.15
C GLY A 283 -33.91 6.28 -29.35
N SER A 284 -35.07 6.63 -29.90
CA SER A 284 -36.07 7.49 -29.24
C SER A 284 -36.71 6.93 -27.97
N ASP A 285 -36.54 5.64 -27.69
CA ASP A 285 -36.96 4.99 -26.46
C ASP A 285 -36.07 5.36 -25.26
N ARG A 286 -34.81 5.74 -25.50
CA ARG A 286 -33.84 6.09 -24.46
C ARG A 286 -33.27 7.49 -24.67
N ARG A 287 -34.09 8.49 -24.33
CA ARG A 287 -33.77 9.93 -24.45
C ARG A 287 -33.05 10.51 -23.22
N PHE A 288 -32.25 9.68 -22.56
CA PHE A 288 -31.50 10.07 -21.38
C PHE A 288 -30.18 9.32 -21.26
N ALA A 289 -29.22 9.97 -20.59
CA ALA A 289 -27.93 9.41 -20.21
C ALA A 289 -27.73 9.61 -18.71
N THR A 290 -27.21 8.60 -18.01
CA THR A 290 -26.97 8.66 -16.57
C THR A 290 -25.53 8.28 -16.29
N TYR A 291 -24.87 9.10 -15.50
CA TYR A 291 -23.49 8.91 -15.05
C TYR A 291 -23.47 8.84 -13.53
N THR A 292 -22.62 7.96 -13.01
CA THR A 292 -22.48 7.69 -11.58
C THR A 292 -21.02 7.72 -11.18
N ASP A 293 -20.73 8.12 -9.95
CA ASP A 293 -19.40 8.06 -9.33
C ASP A 293 -18.32 8.80 -10.15
N LEU A 294 -18.65 10.03 -10.58
CA LEU A 294 -17.72 10.88 -11.32
C LEU A 294 -16.61 11.40 -10.41
N HIS A 295 -15.35 11.22 -10.81
CA HIS A 295 -14.23 11.76 -10.07
C HIS A 295 -14.18 13.30 -10.13
N PRO A 296 -13.61 13.99 -9.12
CA PRO A 296 -13.46 15.44 -9.10
C PRO A 296 -12.63 15.98 -10.27
N GLU A 297 -13.31 16.35 -11.34
CA GLU A 297 -12.74 16.90 -12.57
C GLU A 297 -13.79 17.72 -13.33
N GLN A 298 -13.38 18.36 -14.41
CA GLN A 298 -14.27 19.04 -15.34
C GLN A 298 -14.54 18.14 -16.54
N TYR A 299 -15.82 17.84 -16.77
CA TYR A 299 -16.31 17.06 -17.90
C TYR A 299 -17.13 17.93 -18.85
N VAL A 300 -17.33 17.46 -20.08
CA VAL A 300 -18.25 18.09 -21.04
C VAL A 300 -19.21 17.05 -21.57
N PHE A 301 -20.48 17.14 -21.16
CA PHE A 301 -21.53 16.31 -21.74
C PHE A 301 -21.86 16.83 -23.13
N ARG A 302 -21.83 15.96 -24.14
CA ARG A 302 -22.19 16.27 -25.52
C ARG A 302 -23.31 15.39 -25.99
N VAL A 303 -24.26 15.97 -26.72
CA VAL A 303 -25.33 15.23 -27.38
C VAL A 303 -25.66 15.80 -28.75
N ARG A 304 -25.92 14.90 -29.69
CA ARG A 304 -26.51 15.18 -31.00
C ARG A 304 -27.63 14.21 -31.30
N GLY A 305 -28.49 14.56 -32.25
CA GLY A 305 -29.70 13.81 -32.57
C GLY A 305 -29.91 13.79 -34.07
N SER A 306 -30.57 12.75 -34.56
CA SER A 306 -30.95 12.61 -35.96
C SER A 306 -32.45 12.80 -36.15
N ASN A 307 -32.84 13.08 -37.38
CA ASN A 307 -34.23 12.89 -37.79
C ASN A 307 -34.55 11.39 -38.02
N ASN A 308 -35.77 11.10 -38.46
CA ASN A 308 -36.27 9.76 -38.76
C ASN A 308 -35.51 9.05 -39.90
N ASP A 309 -34.79 9.80 -40.75
CA ASP A 309 -34.03 9.29 -41.89
C ASP A 309 -32.51 9.21 -41.63
N GLY A 310 -32.09 9.48 -40.39
CA GLY A 310 -30.69 9.37 -39.97
C GLY A 310 -29.81 10.56 -40.33
N LEU A 311 -30.38 11.70 -40.72
CA LEU A 311 -29.64 12.95 -40.86
C LEU A 311 -29.37 13.54 -39.48
N TRP A 312 -28.10 13.59 -39.09
CA TRP A 312 -27.65 14.14 -37.81
C TRP A 312 -27.71 15.66 -37.76
N SER A 313 -27.92 16.20 -36.56
CA SER A 313 -27.90 17.63 -36.28
C SER A 313 -26.56 18.28 -36.61
N ASP A 314 -26.57 19.45 -37.25
CA ASP A 314 -25.36 20.19 -37.61
C ASP A 314 -24.58 20.70 -36.38
N LYS A 315 -25.30 20.95 -35.28
CA LYS A 315 -24.73 21.42 -34.01
C LYS A 315 -24.99 20.40 -32.92
N GLU A 316 -23.94 20.14 -32.15
CA GLU A 316 -24.01 19.40 -30.89
C GLU A 316 -24.41 20.34 -29.76
N VAL A 317 -25.16 19.84 -28.79
CA VAL A 317 -25.37 20.52 -27.51
C VAL A 317 -24.28 20.07 -26.55
N SER A 318 -23.64 21.03 -25.88
CA SER A 318 -22.62 20.76 -24.87
C SER A 318 -22.98 21.40 -23.54
N LEU A 319 -22.82 20.67 -22.44
CA LEU A 319 -22.99 21.16 -21.07
C LEU A 319 -21.73 20.84 -20.26
N THR A 320 -21.12 21.85 -19.66
CA THR A 320 -19.93 21.67 -18.82
C THR A 320 -20.35 21.16 -17.43
N VAL A 321 -19.78 20.05 -16.97
CA VAL A 321 -20.09 19.44 -15.67
C VAL A 321 -18.84 19.52 -14.81
N THR A 322 -18.87 20.32 -13.75
CA THR A 322 -17.73 20.46 -12.83
C THR A 322 -18.02 19.70 -11.54
N VAL A 323 -17.25 18.67 -11.23
CA VAL A 323 -17.39 17.89 -9.99
C VAL A 323 -16.40 18.41 -8.96
N LEU A 324 -16.91 18.89 -7.83
CA LEU A 324 -16.06 19.39 -6.75
C LEU A 324 -15.46 18.24 -5.94
N PRO A 325 -14.20 18.36 -5.48
CA PRO A 325 -13.59 17.38 -4.60
C PRO A 325 -14.19 17.46 -3.19
N ASP A 326 -14.19 16.32 -2.49
CA ASP A 326 -14.48 16.28 -1.07
C ASP A 326 -13.54 17.18 -0.27
N TRP A 327 -14.03 17.71 0.86
CA TRP A 327 -13.25 18.64 1.68
C TRP A 327 -11.93 18.04 2.18
N TRP A 328 -11.86 16.71 2.39
CA TRP A 328 -10.62 16.00 2.76
C TRP A 328 -9.66 15.77 1.59
N GLU A 329 -10.11 15.90 0.35
CA GLU A 329 -9.25 15.77 -0.84
C GLU A 329 -8.54 17.09 -1.19
N THR A 330 -9.02 18.20 -0.63
CA THR A 330 -8.45 19.52 -0.82
C THR A 330 -6.99 19.61 -0.35
N SER A 331 -6.20 20.40 -1.07
CA SER A 331 -4.77 20.59 -0.80
C SER A 331 -4.48 21.14 0.60
N TRP A 332 -5.35 22.01 1.13
CA TRP A 332 -5.17 22.57 2.48
C TRP A 332 -5.36 21.50 3.55
N PHE A 333 -6.33 20.59 3.40
CA PHE A 333 -6.54 19.50 4.36
C PHE A 333 -5.38 18.50 4.33
N LYS A 334 -4.91 18.14 3.12
CA LYS A 334 -3.69 17.31 2.98
C LYS A 334 -2.49 17.97 3.65
N ALA A 335 -2.33 19.30 3.51
CA ALA A 335 -1.25 20.05 4.16
C ALA A 335 -1.38 20.08 5.70
N THR A 336 -2.58 20.26 6.24
CA THR A 336 -2.80 20.24 7.69
C THR A 336 -2.60 18.85 8.30
N LEU A 337 -2.97 17.79 7.57
CA LEU A 337 -2.68 16.40 7.97
C LEU A 337 -1.16 16.14 8.07
N VAL A 338 -0.41 16.56 7.04
CA VAL A 338 1.06 16.44 7.03
C VAL A 338 1.68 17.26 8.17
N LEU A 339 1.23 18.50 8.38
CA LEU A 339 1.69 19.34 9.48
C LEU A 339 1.38 18.71 10.85
N GLY A 340 0.20 18.12 11.01
CA GLY A 340 -0.20 17.37 12.20
C GLY A 340 0.73 16.19 12.47
N LEU A 341 1.09 15.43 11.44
CA LEU A 341 2.04 14.32 11.53
C LEU A 341 3.44 14.79 11.93
N VAL A 342 3.91 15.90 11.36
CA VAL A 342 5.20 16.53 11.72
C VAL A 342 5.18 17.01 13.17
N CYS A 343 4.11 17.68 13.60
CA CYS A 343 3.94 18.15 14.97
C CYS A 343 3.85 17.00 15.97
N ALA A 344 3.13 15.91 15.64
CA ALA A 344 3.05 14.72 16.47
C ALA A 344 4.40 14.02 16.60
N THR A 345 5.14 13.91 15.49
CA THR A 345 6.49 13.34 15.46
C THR A 345 7.46 14.20 16.27
N TYR A 346 7.45 15.52 16.06
CA TYR A 346 8.24 16.48 16.83
C TYR A 346 7.89 16.45 18.32
N GLY A 347 6.60 16.43 18.65
CA GLY A 347 6.10 16.29 20.01
C GLY A 347 6.56 14.99 20.66
N GLY A 348 6.48 13.87 19.95
CA GLY A 348 6.99 12.57 20.38
C GLY A 348 8.50 12.57 20.63
N VAL A 349 9.29 13.17 19.74
CA VAL A 349 10.74 13.36 19.91
C VAL A 349 11.04 14.25 21.13
N ARG A 350 10.33 15.37 21.30
CA ARG A 350 10.52 16.27 22.45
C ARG A 350 10.13 15.59 23.77
N LEU A 351 9.04 14.84 23.80
CA LEU A 351 8.65 14.02 24.95
C LEU A 351 9.72 12.97 25.26
N ARG A 352 10.26 12.28 24.24
CA ARG A 352 11.33 11.30 24.40
C ARG A 352 12.60 11.93 24.98
N ILE A 353 13.01 13.09 24.46
CA ILE A 353 14.18 13.84 24.96
C ILE A 353 13.96 14.24 26.42
N ASN A 354 12.78 14.78 26.77
CA ASN A 354 12.47 15.17 28.15
C ASN A 354 12.48 13.98 29.11
N ILE A 355 11.95 12.82 28.69
CA ILE A 355 12.01 11.58 29.48
C ILE A 355 13.46 11.14 29.69
N LEU A 356 14.27 11.14 28.63
CA LEU A 356 15.69 10.75 28.70
C LEU A 356 16.50 11.70 29.60
N GLN A 357 16.24 13.01 29.54
CA GLN A 357 16.89 13.99 30.41
C GLN A 357 16.54 13.77 31.89
N ARG A 358 15.26 13.48 32.20
CA ARG A 358 14.83 13.13 33.58
C ARG A 358 15.48 11.84 34.07
N GLN A 359 15.63 10.83 33.21
CA GLN A 359 16.32 9.59 33.55
C GLN A 359 17.81 9.84 33.81
N LYS A 360 18.47 10.65 32.98
CA LYS A 360 19.87 11.04 33.16
C LYS A 360 20.09 11.73 34.52
N GLN A 361 19.25 12.70 34.87
CA GLN A 361 19.36 13.41 36.16
C GLN A 361 19.17 12.49 37.37
N ARG A 362 18.22 11.55 37.30
CA ARG A 362 18.03 10.55 38.37
C ARG A 362 19.26 9.65 38.52
N LEU A 363 19.85 9.24 37.42
CA LEU A 363 21.05 8.40 37.43
C LEU A 363 22.25 9.15 38.00
N GLU A 364 22.47 10.40 37.59
CA GLU A 364 23.55 11.24 38.13
C GLU A 364 23.42 11.43 39.64
N HIS A 365 22.20 11.63 40.15
CA HIS A 365 21.95 11.73 41.59
C HIS A 365 22.29 10.43 42.34
N GLN A 366 21.89 9.28 41.81
CA GLN A 366 22.20 7.98 42.39
C GLN A 366 23.71 7.68 42.41
N VAL A 367 24.42 8.05 41.34
CA VAL A 367 25.88 7.91 41.27
C VAL A 367 26.54 8.79 42.33
N ALA A 368 26.10 10.06 42.47
CA ALA A 368 26.66 10.97 43.46
C ALA A 368 26.50 10.44 44.91
N GLU A 369 25.30 9.99 45.28
CA GLU A 369 25.03 9.43 46.62
C GLU A 369 25.94 8.23 46.92
N ARG A 370 26.05 7.28 45.98
CA ARG A 370 26.90 6.08 46.15
C ARG A 370 28.38 6.41 46.25
N THR A 371 28.83 7.44 45.54
CA THR A 371 30.24 7.85 45.56
C THR A 371 30.62 8.46 46.91
N GLU A 372 29.71 9.21 47.54
CA GLU A 372 29.92 9.82 48.85
C GLU A 372 29.87 8.80 50.00
N GLU A 373 28.94 7.83 49.95
CA GLU A 373 28.89 6.69 50.89
C GLU A 373 30.23 5.91 50.89
N LEU A 374 30.76 5.64 49.69
CA LEU A 374 32.01 4.90 49.52
C LEU A 374 33.21 5.67 50.09
N ALA A 375 33.25 6.98 49.88
CA ALA A 375 34.34 7.83 50.37
C ALA A 375 34.38 7.88 51.91
N GLN A 376 33.22 7.94 52.57
CA GLN A 376 33.13 7.94 54.03
C GLN A 376 33.53 6.59 54.65
N ALA A 377 33.19 5.48 54.00
CA ALA A 377 33.57 4.13 54.46
C ALA A 377 35.08 3.92 54.42
N ASN A 378 35.76 4.36 53.34
CA ASN A 378 37.21 4.25 53.22
C ASN A 378 37.95 5.06 54.29
N LYS A 379 37.48 6.27 54.60
CA LYS A 379 38.12 7.14 55.61
C LYS A 379 38.07 6.55 57.03
N LYS A 380 37.02 5.79 57.36
CA LYS A 380 36.91 5.11 58.68
C LYS A 380 37.87 3.93 58.81
N LEU A 381 38.09 3.17 57.74
CA LEU A 381 39.01 2.03 57.74
C LEU A 381 40.47 2.45 57.92
N GLU A 382 40.90 3.55 57.31
CA GLU A 382 42.27 4.05 57.44
C GLU A 382 42.65 4.45 58.87
N ASN A 383 41.70 4.98 59.66
CA ASN A 383 41.98 5.42 61.03
C ASN A 383 42.14 4.25 62.01
N LEU A 384 41.40 3.15 61.83
CA LEU A 384 41.52 1.96 62.69
C LEU A 384 42.86 1.21 62.48
N ALA A 385 43.49 1.38 61.32
CA ALA A 385 44.75 0.69 60.99
C ALA A 385 46.01 1.33 61.63
N LYS A 386 45.90 2.51 62.28
CA LYS A 386 47.07 3.30 62.73
C LYS A 386 47.47 3.11 64.21
N VAL A 387 46.62 2.51 65.04
CA VAL A 387 46.80 2.43 66.51
C VAL A 387 46.93 0.96 66.93
N ASP A 388 47.65 0.68 68.03
CA ASP A 388 47.67 -0.64 68.67
C ASP A 388 46.36 -0.90 69.42
N GLY A 389 45.75 -2.05 69.17
CA GLY A 389 44.42 -2.37 69.70
C GLY A 389 44.35 -2.48 71.23
N LEU A 390 45.48 -2.80 71.91
CA LEU A 390 45.51 -2.97 73.36
C LEU A 390 45.91 -1.68 74.09
N THR A 391 47.02 -1.07 73.67
CA THR A 391 47.66 0.04 74.41
C THR A 391 47.23 1.42 73.94
N GLN A 392 46.50 1.52 72.83
CA GLN A 392 46.02 2.77 72.22
C GLN A 392 47.12 3.78 71.83
N VAL A 393 48.39 3.38 71.90
CA VAL A 393 49.51 4.11 71.28
C VAL A 393 49.70 3.65 69.84
N ALA A 394 50.56 4.32 69.06
CA ALA A 394 50.78 3.93 67.66
C ALA A 394 51.24 2.46 67.55
N ASN A 395 50.81 1.75 66.51
CA ASN A 395 51.33 0.41 66.25
C ASN A 395 52.68 0.49 65.51
N ARG A 396 53.39 -0.62 65.42
CA ARG A 396 54.69 -0.72 64.73
C ARG A 396 54.66 -0.19 63.29
N ARG A 397 53.57 -0.42 62.54
CA ARG A 397 53.47 0.05 61.15
C ARG A 397 53.41 1.58 61.08
N SER A 398 52.69 2.21 62.01
CA SER A 398 52.65 3.67 62.14
C SER A 398 53.98 4.24 62.62
N LEU A 399 54.68 3.55 63.53
CA LEU A 399 56.03 3.91 63.94
C LEU A 399 57.01 3.89 62.77
N ASP A 400 57.06 2.80 61.99
CA ASP A 400 57.96 2.67 60.85
C ASP A 400 57.71 3.75 59.79
N ALA A 401 56.43 4.07 59.53
CA ALA A 401 56.03 5.13 58.61
C ALA A 401 56.43 6.52 59.11
N PHE A 402 56.19 6.80 60.40
CA PHE A 402 56.58 8.06 61.02
C PHE A 402 58.09 8.24 61.07
N LEU A 403 58.83 7.18 61.43
CA LEU A 403 60.29 7.18 61.44
C LEU A 403 60.85 7.47 60.05
N ALA A 404 60.33 6.82 59.01
CA ALA A 404 60.76 7.06 57.64
C ALA A 404 60.47 8.50 57.17
N GLN A 405 59.32 9.05 57.57
CA GLN A 405 58.94 10.43 57.25
C GLN A 405 59.86 11.45 57.96
N GLU A 406 60.07 11.29 59.27
CA GLU A 406 60.94 12.19 60.05
C GLU A 406 62.42 12.05 59.64
N TRP A 407 62.87 10.84 59.30
CA TRP A 407 64.22 10.62 58.75
C TRP A 407 64.46 11.45 57.48
N GLN A 408 63.52 11.42 56.53
CA GLN A 408 63.63 12.21 55.30
C GLN A 408 63.54 13.71 55.55
N ARG A 409 62.71 14.15 56.50
CA ARG A 409 62.57 15.57 56.86
C ARG A 409 63.87 16.09 57.48
N LEU A 410 64.36 15.40 58.52
CA LEU A 410 65.51 15.85 59.30
C LEU A 410 66.84 15.68 58.57
N ALA A 411 66.95 14.73 57.63
CA ALA A 411 68.11 14.64 56.73
C ALA A 411 68.28 15.90 55.86
N ARG A 412 67.18 16.57 55.48
CA ARG A 412 67.23 17.83 54.72
C ARG A 412 67.50 19.05 55.60
N GLU A 413 67.05 18.99 56.85
CA GLU A 413 67.16 20.09 57.80
C GLU A 413 68.47 20.04 58.61
N GLU A 414 69.30 19.01 58.41
CA GLU A 414 70.55 18.73 59.15
C GLU A 414 70.32 18.74 60.67
N ARG A 415 69.20 18.15 61.10
CA ARG A 415 68.76 18.07 62.49
C ARG A 415 68.90 16.65 63.03
N VAL A 416 69.10 16.52 64.34
CA VAL A 416 69.22 15.23 65.02
C VAL A 416 67.86 14.55 65.19
N LEU A 417 67.87 13.21 65.17
CA LEU A 417 66.73 12.36 65.49
C LEU A 417 67.13 11.38 66.58
N SER A 418 66.30 11.28 67.61
CA SER A 418 66.52 10.33 68.70
C SER A 418 65.46 9.26 68.73
N VAL A 419 65.87 8.02 68.99
CA VAL A 419 64.99 6.87 69.24
C VAL A 419 65.32 6.29 70.60
N ILE A 420 64.27 6.06 71.39
CA ILE A 420 64.34 5.27 72.60
C ILE A 420 63.65 3.94 72.32
N LEU A 421 64.34 2.83 72.55
CA LEU A 421 63.74 1.52 72.68
C LEU A 421 63.69 1.14 74.16
N LEU A 422 62.52 0.73 74.62
CA LEU A 422 62.27 0.33 75.99
C LEU A 422 61.71 -1.09 76.03
N ASP A 423 62.17 -1.86 76.99
CA ASP A 423 61.67 -3.20 77.31
C ASP A 423 61.32 -3.28 78.80
N ILE A 424 60.18 -3.90 79.11
CA ILE A 424 59.78 -4.14 80.49
C ILE A 424 60.61 -5.29 81.06
N ASP A 425 61.36 -5.01 82.12
CA ASP A 425 62.32 -5.95 82.67
C ASP A 425 61.64 -7.19 83.26
N TYR A 426 62.08 -8.36 82.81
CA TYR A 426 61.55 -9.67 83.20
C TYR A 426 60.03 -9.85 82.97
N PHE A 427 59.42 -9.15 82.00
CA PHE A 427 57.98 -9.18 81.77
C PHE A 427 57.40 -10.59 81.53
N LYS A 428 58.15 -11.50 80.88
CA LYS A 428 57.74 -12.91 80.81
C LYS A 428 57.52 -13.53 82.19
N LYS A 429 58.42 -13.29 83.16
CA LYS A 429 58.28 -13.78 84.54
C LYS A 429 57.13 -13.06 85.28
N PHE A 430 56.86 -11.80 84.94
CA PHE A 430 55.69 -11.08 85.42
C PHE A 430 54.40 -11.77 84.96
N ASN A 431 54.28 -12.04 83.67
CA ASN A 431 53.14 -12.76 83.08
C ASN A 431 52.99 -14.17 83.62
N ASP A 432 54.09 -14.92 83.77
CA ASP A 432 54.07 -16.29 84.30
C ASP A 432 53.57 -16.33 85.77
N MET A 433 53.73 -15.24 86.53
CA MET A 433 53.28 -15.14 87.92
C MET A 433 51.85 -14.58 88.05
N TYR A 434 51.56 -13.46 87.37
CA TYR A 434 50.32 -12.70 87.58
C TYR A 434 49.26 -12.96 86.48
N GLY A 435 49.62 -13.66 85.41
CA GLY A 435 48.75 -13.98 84.28
C GLY A 435 48.71 -12.90 83.20
N HIS A 436 48.37 -13.30 81.97
CA HIS A 436 48.38 -12.41 80.80
C HIS A 436 47.43 -11.21 80.90
N GLN A 437 46.29 -11.32 81.58
CA GLN A 437 45.38 -10.19 81.76
C GLN A 437 45.99 -9.08 82.61
N VAL A 438 46.70 -9.44 83.69
CA VAL A 438 47.43 -8.47 84.53
C VAL A 438 48.64 -7.92 83.77
N GLY A 439 49.26 -8.75 82.93
CA GLY A 439 50.25 -8.33 81.95
C GLY A 439 49.76 -7.24 80.99
N ASP A 440 48.57 -7.44 80.41
CA ASP A 440 47.95 -6.49 79.49
C ASP A 440 47.61 -5.15 80.17
N GLU A 441 47.11 -5.17 81.41
CA GLU A 441 46.93 -3.95 82.20
C GLU A 441 48.27 -3.28 82.52
N CYS A 442 49.31 -4.05 82.87
CA CYS A 442 50.65 -3.52 83.06
C CYS A 442 51.19 -2.84 81.78
N LEU A 443 50.98 -3.44 80.60
CA LEU A 443 51.36 -2.83 79.32
C LEU A 443 50.61 -1.53 79.03
N LYS A 444 49.30 -1.46 79.36
CA LYS A 444 48.52 -0.22 79.25
C LYS A 444 49.03 0.85 80.20
N ASP A 445 49.31 0.51 81.45
CA ASP A 445 49.82 1.45 82.45
C ASP A 445 51.21 1.97 82.08
N VAL A 446 52.09 1.10 81.57
CA VAL A 446 53.41 1.49 81.04
C VAL A 446 53.26 2.38 79.80
N ALA A 447 52.39 2.04 78.85
CA ALA A 447 52.14 2.87 77.67
C ALA A 447 51.61 4.26 78.04
N GLN A 448 50.70 4.33 79.03
CA GLN A 448 50.20 5.60 79.57
C GLN A 448 51.29 6.38 80.29
N ALA A 449 52.15 5.73 81.07
CA ALA A 449 53.28 6.38 81.74
C ALA A 449 54.24 7.00 80.72
N ILE A 450 54.59 6.27 79.66
CA ILE A 450 55.44 6.78 78.57
C ILE A 450 54.76 7.99 77.91
N THR A 451 53.47 7.89 77.57
CA THR A 451 52.71 8.97 76.92
C THR A 451 52.57 10.21 77.83
N ARG A 452 52.55 10.04 79.16
CA ARG A 452 52.55 11.17 80.11
C ARG A 452 53.89 11.91 80.15
N VAL A 453 55.00 11.25 79.85
CA VAL A 453 56.33 11.89 79.75
C VAL A 453 56.50 12.54 78.38
N VAL A 454 56.17 11.79 77.32
CA VAL A 454 56.35 12.20 75.93
C VAL A 454 55.15 13.05 75.49
N ARG A 455 55.17 14.33 75.85
CA ARG A 455 54.04 15.26 75.62
C ARG A 455 54.15 16.11 74.36
N ARG A 456 55.30 16.12 73.68
CA ARG A 456 55.47 16.97 72.50
C ARG A 456 54.66 16.38 71.34
N PRO A 457 53.87 17.19 70.62
CA PRO A 457 53.09 16.70 69.46
C PRO A 457 53.95 16.14 68.33
N SER A 458 55.24 16.49 68.29
CA SER A 458 56.23 15.98 67.34
C SER A 458 56.73 14.58 67.67
N ASP A 459 56.52 14.11 68.91
CA ASP A 459 57.08 12.86 69.37
C ASP A 459 56.04 11.75 69.20
N LEU A 460 56.49 10.55 68.87
CA LEU A 460 55.61 9.39 68.68
C LEU A 460 55.95 8.29 69.68
N VAL A 461 54.96 7.91 70.48
CA VAL A 461 55.02 6.68 71.29
C VAL A 461 54.34 5.57 70.53
N ALA A 462 55.01 4.43 70.41
CA ALA A 462 54.44 3.25 69.79
C ALA A 462 54.76 1.98 70.57
N ARG A 463 53.87 0.99 70.44
CA ARG A 463 54.18 -0.38 70.84
C ARG A 463 54.97 -1.04 69.72
N TYR A 464 56.22 -1.38 70.01
CA TYR A 464 57.18 -1.93 69.05
C TYR A 464 57.09 -3.45 68.94
N GLY A 465 56.93 -4.11 70.09
CA GLY A 465 56.87 -5.56 70.23
C GLY A 465 55.83 -6.00 71.27
N GLY A 466 55.94 -7.23 71.74
CA GLY A 466 55.02 -7.78 72.74
C GLY A 466 55.06 -7.01 74.06
N GLU A 467 56.27 -6.77 74.56
CA GLU A 467 56.57 -6.07 75.83
C GLU A 467 57.51 -4.86 75.63
N GLU A 468 57.68 -4.46 74.37
CA GLU A 468 58.62 -3.43 73.93
C GLU A 468 57.88 -2.20 73.41
N PHE A 469 58.39 -1.02 73.78
CA PHE A 469 57.91 0.26 73.32
C PHE A 469 59.03 1.03 72.64
N ALA A 470 58.63 1.86 71.67
CA ALA A 470 59.53 2.77 70.99
C ALA A 470 59.03 4.20 71.14
N VAL A 471 59.95 5.13 71.34
CA VAL A 471 59.68 6.56 71.30
C VAL A 471 60.57 7.19 70.25
N ILE A 472 59.97 7.89 69.29
CA ILE A 472 60.69 8.70 68.30
C ILE A 472 60.57 10.15 68.73
N MET A 473 61.70 10.84 68.85
CA MET A 473 61.79 12.24 69.26
C MET A 473 62.61 13.01 68.21
N PRO A 474 61.94 13.64 67.24
CA PRO A 474 62.56 14.56 66.30
C PRO A 474 63.26 15.71 67.04
N GLU A 475 64.38 16.19 66.50
CA GLU A 475 65.09 17.39 66.95
C GLU A 475 65.50 17.37 68.43
N THR A 476 65.68 16.17 68.97
CA THR A 476 66.09 15.95 70.36
C THR A 476 67.49 15.37 70.34
N ASP A 477 68.42 16.05 71.00
CA ASP A 477 69.81 15.62 71.13
C ASP A 477 69.97 14.48 72.15
N THR A 478 71.17 13.93 72.24
CA THR A 478 71.49 12.77 73.06
C THR A 478 71.19 13.01 74.55
N GLU A 479 71.52 14.19 75.09
CA GLU A 479 71.26 14.52 76.49
C GLU A 479 69.77 14.74 76.77
N GLY A 480 69.04 15.39 75.85
CA GLY A 480 67.59 15.53 75.93
C GLY A 480 66.89 14.17 75.87
N ALA A 481 67.31 13.29 74.97
CA ALA A 481 66.76 11.95 74.82
C ALA A 481 67.04 11.07 76.04
N LYS A 482 68.25 11.14 76.59
CA LYS A 482 68.62 10.49 77.85
C LYS A 482 67.80 11.01 79.03
N HIS A 483 67.54 12.33 79.09
CA HIS A 483 66.69 12.91 80.12
C HIS A 483 65.26 12.37 80.07
N VAL A 484 64.67 12.30 78.87
CA VAL A 484 63.34 11.71 78.66
C VAL A 484 63.34 10.23 79.01
N ALA A 485 64.37 9.48 78.62
CA ALA A 485 64.50 8.06 78.96
C ALA A 485 64.55 7.82 80.49
N GLU A 486 65.31 8.64 81.24
CA GLU A 486 65.35 8.54 82.70
C GLU A 486 64.03 8.97 83.34
N GLN A 487 63.33 9.95 82.76
CA GLN A 487 61.98 10.32 83.22
C GLN A 487 60.99 9.18 83.00
N ILE A 488 61.01 8.53 81.84
CA ILE A 488 60.19 7.33 81.57
C ILE A 488 60.48 6.25 82.59
N ARG A 489 61.76 5.95 82.85
CA ARG A 489 62.17 4.93 83.85
C ARG A 489 61.63 5.24 85.24
N ARG A 490 61.72 6.50 85.68
CA ARG A 490 61.21 6.96 86.98
C ARG A 490 59.68 6.94 87.06
N GLU A 491 58.98 7.35 86.00
CA GLU A 491 57.51 7.31 85.96
C GLU A 491 56.98 5.88 85.98
N VAL A 492 57.62 4.95 85.27
CA VAL A 492 57.27 3.52 85.34
C VAL A 492 57.53 2.97 86.75
N ALA A 493 58.67 3.28 87.37
CA ALA A 493 58.94 2.90 88.76
C ALA A 493 57.93 3.51 89.75
N ALA A 494 57.44 4.73 89.48
CA ALA A 494 56.44 5.41 90.31
C ALA A 494 55.04 4.77 90.24
N LEU A 495 54.75 3.94 89.24
CA LEU A 495 53.53 3.13 89.20
C LEU A 495 53.46 2.11 90.34
N LYS A 496 54.61 1.75 90.94
CA LYS A 496 54.72 0.79 92.07
C LYS A 496 54.01 -0.55 91.82
N ILE A 497 53.99 -1.00 90.57
CA ILE A 497 53.44 -2.32 90.19
C ILE A 497 54.40 -3.38 90.74
N GLU A 498 53.91 -4.27 91.60
CA GLU A 498 54.75 -5.26 92.30
C GLU A 498 55.30 -6.33 91.33
N HIS A 499 56.61 -6.58 91.33
CA HIS A 499 57.25 -7.61 90.52
C HIS A 499 58.17 -8.51 91.37
N ARG A 500 57.58 -9.38 92.21
CA ARG A 500 58.32 -10.23 93.17
C ARG A 500 59.40 -11.15 92.57
N ASN A 501 59.25 -11.54 91.31
CA ASN A 501 60.20 -12.43 90.62
C ASN A 501 61.25 -11.69 89.76
N SER A 502 61.30 -10.36 89.85
CA SER A 502 62.31 -9.58 89.14
C SER A 502 63.62 -9.63 89.92
N GLN A 503 64.73 -9.75 89.19
CA GLN A 503 66.06 -9.66 89.77
C GLN A 503 66.62 -8.22 89.67
N ALA A 504 65.86 -7.30 89.07
CA ALA A 504 66.27 -5.91 88.86
C ALA A 504 65.69 -4.96 89.93
N SER A 505 64.43 -5.17 90.33
CA SER A 505 63.72 -4.33 91.30
C SER A 505 62.50 -5.07 91.87
N ASP A 506 62.04 -4.71 93.07
CA ASP A 506 60.82 -5.27 93.68
C ASP A 506 59.53 -4.81 92.95
N THR A 507 59.63 -3.82 92.06
CA THR A 507 58.55 -3.33 91.20
C THR A 507 58.90 -3.49 89.71
N VAL A 508 57.89 -3.40 88.85
CA VAL A 508 58.07 -3.33 87.39
C VAL A 508 59.05 -2.21 87.08
N SER A 509 60.13 -2.59 86.40
CA SER A 509 61.22 -1.73 85.97
C SER A 509 61.37 -1.86 84.46
N VAL A 510 62.03 -0.88 83.87
CA VAL A 510 62.23 -0.82 82.42
C VAL A 510 63.69 -0.54 82.13
N SER A 511 64.21 -1.24 81.13
CA SER A 511 65.51 -0.95 80.56
C SER A 511 65.30 -0.17 79.26
N LEU A 512 66.10 0.87 79.04
CA LEU A 512 65.99 1.74 77.88
C LEU A 512 67.33 1.86 77.16
N GLY A 513 67.30 1.68 75.85
CA GLY A 513 68.38 2.02 74.94
C GLY A 513 68.05 3.29 74.19
N VAL A 514 68.94 4.27 74.24
CA VAL A 514 68.81 5.55 73.56
C VAL A 514 69.85 5.63 72.47
N ALA A 515 69.43 5.97 71.26
CA ALA A 515 70.33 6.31 70.18
C ALA A 515 69.91 7.61 69.52
N THR A 516 70.90 8.41 69.15
CA THR A 516 70.73 9.69 68.48
C THR A 516 71.67 9.73 67.30
N CYS A 517 71.19 10.16 66.14
CA CYS A 517 72.05 10.43 65.00
C CYS A 517 71.51 11.61 64.19
N ALA A 518 72.35 12.24 63.39
CA ALA A 518 71.90 13.09 62.29
C ALA A 518 71.53 12.17 61.10
N PRO A 519 70.27 12.14 60.64
CA PRO A 519 69.89 11.34 59.48
C PRO A 519 70.68 11.74 58.23
N ASP A 520 71.15 10.75 57.49
CA ASP A 520 71.87 10.93 56.21
C ASP A 520 71.08 10.24 55.07
N VAL A 521 71.19 10.79 53.86
CA VAL A 521 70.49 10.32 52.66
C VAL A 521 71.00 8.93 52.24
N ASP A 522 72.27 8.62 52.53
CA ASP A 522 72.91 7.35 52.16
C ASP A 522 72.69 6.23 53.21
N THR A 523 72.07 6.55 54.35
CA THR A 523 71.78 5.58 55.42
C THR A 523 70.27 5.37 55.62
N THR A 524 69.92 4.30 56.33
CA THR A 524 68.51 3.94 56.56
C THR A 524 68.10 4.17 58.02
N PRO A 525 66.83 4.52 58.30
CA PRO A 525 66.35 4.71 59.66
C PRO A 525 66.51 3.46 60.55
N LYS A 526 66.69 2.29 59.95
CA LYS A 526 66.97 1.03 60.67
C LYS A 526 68.27 1.07 61.46
N ILE A 527 69.26 1.87 61.04
CA ILE A 527 70.52 2.00 61.76
C ILE A 527 70.26 2.60 63.14
N LEU A 528 69.44 3.65 63.23
CA LEU A 528 69.13 4.30 64.50
C LEU A 528 68.35 3.39 65.45
N VAL A 529 67.39 2.62 64.92
CA VAL A 529 66.68 1.58 65.71
C VAL A 529 67.65 0.48 66.17
N HIS A 530 68.58 0.06 65.31
CA HIS A 530 69.59 -0.94 65.66
C HIS A 530 70.54 -0.46 66.76
N LEU A 531 70.99 0.80 66.72
CA LEU A 531 71.82 1.39 67.77
C LEU A 531 71.06 1.48 69.10
N ALA A 532 69.79 1.88 69.07
CA ALA A 532 68.95 1.90 70.27
C ALA A 532 68.76 0.49 70.84
N ASP A 533 68.63 -0.52 69.98
CA ASP A 533 68.48 -1.92 70.39
C ASP A 533 69.77 -2.48 71.01
N GLN A 534 70.94 -2.15 70.44
CA GLN A 534 72.23 -2.50 71.04
C GLN A 534 72.42 -1.84 72.42
N ALA A 535 72.07 -0.56 72.56
CA ALA A 535 72.10 0.13 73.85
C ALA A 535 71.14 -0.51 74.86
N LEU A 536 69.93 -0.89 74.41
CA LEU A 536 68.95 -1.60 75.25
C LEU A 536 69.48 -2.97 75.71
N TYR A 537 70.17 -3.69 74.83
CA TYR A 537 70.82 -4.95 75.15
C TYR A 537 71.92 -4.78 76.20
N GLN A 538 72.73 -3.72 76.09
CA GLN A 538 73.74 -3.37 77.10
C GLN A 538 73.09 -3.00 78.44
N ALA A 539 71.98 -2.26 78.44
CA ALA A 539 71.21 -1.95 79.65
C ALA A 539 70.75 -3.23 80.37
N LYS A 540 70.26 -4.21 79.58
CA LYS A 540 69.84 -5.52 80.09
C LYS A 540 71.01 -6.34 80.67
N GLN A 541 72.19 -6.29 80.07
CA GLN A 541 73.38 -7.01 80.56
C GLN A 541 74.03 -6.36 81.78
N ALA A 542 74.02 -5.03 81.87
CA ALA A 542 74.67 -4.30 82.95
C ALA A 542 73.91 -4.37 84.29
N GLY A 543 72.76 -5.07 84.34
CA GLY A 543 71.97 -5.28 85.55
C GLY A 543 70.54 -4.77 85.48
N ARG A 544 70.06 -4.32 84.30
CA ARG A 544 68.68 -3.82 84.07
C ARG A 544 68.32 -2.56 84.89
N ASP A 545 67.06 -2.11 84.81
CA ASP A 545 66.53 -0.88 85.41
C ASP A 545 67.41 0.36 85.20
N ARG A 546 67.77 0.62 83.94
CA ARG A 546 68.66 1.73 83.59
C ARG A 546 68.48 2.22 82.16
N VAL A 547 68.99 3.41 81.93
CA VAL A 547 69.16 3.98 80.60
C VAL A 547 70.60 3.76 80.16
N VAL A 548 70.78 3.21 78.96
CA VAL A 548 72.08 3.19 78.27
C VAL A 548 71.93 3.97 76.97
N VAL A 549 72.93 4.81 76.69
CA VAL A 549 73.02 5.58 75.45
C VAL A 549 74.04 4.88 74.55
N SER A 550 73.72 4.69 73.28
CA SER A 550 74.68 4.17 72.30
C SER A 550 75.87 5.11 72.22
N GLU A 551 77.09 4.56 72.25
CA GLU A 551 78.28 5.29 71.85
C GLU A 551 78.22 5.51 70.32
N GLU A 552 78.63 6.69 69.85
CA GLU A 552 78.62 7.08 68.42
C GLU A 552 79.57 6.24 67.56
#